data_AF-A0A3E0KGC7-F1
#
_entry.id   AF-A0A3E0KGC7-F1
#
_cell.length_a   1.000
_cell.length_b   1.000
_cell.length_c   1.000
_cell.angle_alpha   90.00
_cell.angle_beta   90.00
_cell.angle_gamma   90.00
#
_symmetry.space_group_name_H-M   'P 1'
#
loop_
_entity.id
_entity.type
_entity.pdbx_description
1 polymer ?
#
loop_
_entity_poly.entity_id
_entity_poly.type
_entity_poly.pdbx_seq_one_letter_code
_entity_poly.pdbx_strand_id
1 'polypeptide(L)' 'MERLCEICGKPISRERLQALPETRRCVTCAERNGSDVTAPRVGIGMDIDTYKDLLGATRS' A
#
# COMPACT_ATOMS: atom_id res chain seq x y z
N MET A 1 5.36 16.27 17.21
CA MET A 1 5.14 17.01 15.94
C MET A 1 3.95 16.39 15.23
N GLU A 2 2.90 17.17 15.02
CA GLU A 2 1.74 16.75 14.25
C GLU A 2 2.00 17.05 12.77
N ARG A 3 1.81 16.06 11.90
CA ARG A 3 1.93 16.30 10.45
C ARG A 3 0.58 16.75 9.91
N LEU A 4 0.60 17.81 9.12
CA LEU A 4 -0.59 18.34 8.47
C LEU A 4 -0.69 17.79 7.04
N CYS A 5 -1.93 17.63 6.58
CA CYS A 5 -2.23 17.22 5.21
C CYS A 5 -1.89 18.34 4.22
N GLU A 6 -1.16 18.03 3.16
CA GLU A 6 -0.79 18.99 2.10
C GLU A 6 -1.98 19.54 1.30
N ILE A 7 -3.13 18.85 1.30
CA ILE A 7 -4.32 19.23 0.51
C ILE A 7 -5.30 20.07 1.33
N CYS A 8 -5.60 19.65 2.56
CA CYS A 8 -6.65 20.28 3.37
C CYS A 8 -6.14 20.97 4.65
N GLY A 9 -4.84 20.89 4.95
CA GLY A 9 -4.24 21.49 6.15
C GLY A 9 -4.64 20.84 7.48
N LYS A 10 -5.50 19.81 7.47
CA LYS A 10 -5.93 19.09 8.69
C LYS A 10 -4.81 18.17 9.21
N PRO A 11 -4.75 17.90 10.53
CA PRO A 11 -3.80 16.94 11.08
C PRO A 11 -4.05 15.53 10.51
N ILE A 12 -2.96 14.84 10.16
CA ILE A 12 -2.98 13.43 9.75
C ILE A 12 -3.09 12.57 11.01
N SER A 13 -4.01 11.60 11.01
CA SER A 13 -4.20 10.71 12.15
C SER A 13 -2.92 9.92 12.47
N ARG A 14 -2.67 9.70 13.76
CA ARG A 14 -1.48 8.95 14.22
C ARG A 14 -1.47 7.52 13.70
N GLU A 15 -2.63 6.86 13.67
CA GLU A 15 -2.80 5.52 13.11
C GLU A 15 -2.35 5.45 11.65
N ARG A 16 -2.69 6.47 10.85
CA ARG A 16 -2.27 6.56 9.46
C ARG A 16 -0.77 6.79 9.31
N LEU A 17 -0.18 7.63 10.16
CA LEU A 17 1.28 7.84 10.18
C LEU A 17 2.05 6.61 10.68
N GLN A 18 1.43 5.76 11.51
CA GLN A 18 2.02 4.48 11.92
C GLN A 18 2.01 3.45 10.78
N ALA A 19 0.89 3.35 10.05
CA ALA A 19 0.77 2.43 8.92
C ALA A 19 1.56 2.89 7.68
N LEU A 20 1.58 4.19 7.40
CA LEU A 20 2.26 4.80 6.26
C LEU A 20 3.09 6.00 6.74
N PRO A 21 4.31 5.78 7.26
CA PRO A 21 5.15 6.84 7.80
C PRO A 21 5.57 7.90 6.80
N GLU A 22 5.47 7.63 5.50
CA GLU A 22 5.85 8.56 4.44
C GLU A 22 4.67 9.40 3.91
N THR A 23 3.43 9.10 4.30
CA THR A 23 2.27 9.83 3.79
C THR A 23 2.24 11.28 4.27
N ARG A 24 1.88 12.16 3.34
CA ARG A 24 1.70 13.61 3.50
C ARG A 24 0.23 14.01 3.39
N ARG A 25 -0.66 13.03 3.17
CA ARG A 25 -2.11 13.23 2.98
C ARG A 25 -2.92 12.56 4.07
N CYS A 26 -4.01 13.21 4.48
CA CYS A 26 -5.02 12.58 5.34
C CYS A 26 -5.85 11.54 4.56
N VAL A 27 -6.53 10.64 5.28
CA VAL A 27 -7.37 9.57 4.69
C VAL A 27 -8.35 10.12 3.67
N THR A 28 -9.11 11.15 4.04
CA THR A 28 -10.16 11.74 3.19
C THR A 28 -9.60 12.33 1.88
N CYS A 29 -8.42 12.93 1.93
CA CYS A 29 -7.80 13.51 0.74
C CYS A 29 -7.16 12.42 -0.14
N ALA A 30 -6.61 11.37 0.46
CA ALA A 30 -6.07 10.22 -0.25
C ALA A 30 -7.15 9.40 -0.95
N GLU A 31 -8.34 9.25 -0.35
CA GLU A 31 -9.50 8.58 -0.97
C GLU A 31 -10.01 9.31 -2.21
N ARG A 32 -9.99 10.65 -2.20
CA ARG A 32 -10.50 11.46 -3.32
C ARG A 32 -9.48 11.69 -4.44
N ASN A 33 -8.20 11.87 -4.09
CA ASN A 33 -7.16 12.29 -5.05
C ASN A 33 -6.11 11.19 -5.32
N GLY A 34 -6.24 10.04 -4.67
CA GLY A 34 -5.21 9.00 -4.66
C GLY A 34 -4.13 9.23 -3.59
N SER A 35 -3.48 8.13 -3.20
CA SER A 35 -2.37 8.14 -2.25
C SER A 35 -1.15 8.84 -2.86
N ASP A 36 -0.46 9.63 -2.04
CA ASP A 36 0.84 10.21 -2.37
C ASP A 36 1.99 9.21 -2.29
N VAL A 37 1.76 8.07 -1.61
CA VAL A 37 2.75 7.02 -1.44
C VAL A 37 2.81 6.16 -2.70
N THR A 38 3.98 6.11 -3.34
CA THR A 38 4.26 5.21 -4.46
C THR A 38 5.00 3.98 -3.96
N ALA A 39 4.29 2.87 -3.83
CA ALA A 39 4.94 1.58 -3.57
C ALA A 39 5.43 0.97 -4.90
N PRO A 40 6.63 0.36 -4.94
CA PRO A 40 7.03 -0.41 -6.10
C PRO A 40 6.00 -1.53 -6.32
N ARG A 41 5.58 -1.71 -7.57
CA ARG A 41 4.80 -2.89 -7.96
C ARG A 41 5.70 -4.11 -7.78
N VAL A 42 5.69 -4.70 -6.60
CA VAL A 42 6.21 -6.05 -6.41
C VAL A 42 5.34 -6.97 -7.24
N GLY A 43 5.95 -7.60 -8.25
CA GLY A 43 5.28 -8.59 -9.06
C GLY A 43 4.82 -9.72 -8.16
N ILE A 44 3.54 -9.76 -7.83
CA ILE A 44 2.93 -10.92 -7.17
C ILE A 44 2.81 -11.98 -8.27
N GLY A 45 3.86 -12.78 -8.42
CA GLY A 45 3.91 -13.94 -9.29
C GLY A 45 4.73 -15.01 -8.61
N MET A 46 4.25 -16.25 -8.64
CA MET A 46 5.11 -17.39 -8.30
C MET A 46 6.10 -17.59 -9.43
N ASP A 47 7.31 -18.03 -9.11
CA ASP A 47 8.19 -18.54 -10.14
C ASP A 47 7.50 -19.70 -10.86
N ILE A 48 7.85 -19.87 -12.14
CA ILE A 48 7.16 -20.81 -13.02
C ILE A 48 7.34 -22.26 -12.57
N ASP A 49 8.40 -22.57 -11.83
CA ASP A 49 8.70 -23.90 -11.34
C ASP A 49 7.77 -24.25 -10.17
N THR A 50 7.61 -23.35 -9.21
CA THR A 50 6.62 -23.46 -8.13
C THR A 50 5.19 -23.62 -8.67
N TYR A 51 4.83 -22.91 -9.74
CA TYR A 51 3.51 -23.07 -10.37
C TYR A 51 3.31 -24.49 -10.95
N LYS A 52 4.34 -25.07 -11.58
CA LYS A 52 4.27 -26.42 -12.14
C LYS A 52 4.19 -27.49 -11.07
N ASP A 53 4.93 -27.34 -9.98
CA ASP A 53 4.91 -28.30 -8.87
C ASP A 53 3.52 -28.43 -8.25
N LEU A 54 2.83 -27.30 -8.02
CA LEU A 54 1.47 -27.28 -7.50
C LEU A 54 0.45 -27.92 -8.46
N LEU A 55 0.63 -27.73 -9.77
CA LEU A 55 -0.20 -28.41 -10.78
C LEU A 55 0.08 -29.92 -10.84
N GLY A 56 1.33 -30.35 -10.63
CA GLY A 56 1.69 -31.76 -10.55
C GLY A 56 1.06 -32.45 -9.34
N ALA A 57 1.07 -31.78 -8.18
CA ALA A 57 0.54 -32.33 -6.93
C ALA A 57 -0.98 -32.62 -6.95
N THR A 58 -1.75 -31.97 -7.82
CA THR A 58 -3.22 -32.11 -7.89
C THR A 58 -3.70 -33.23 -8.82
N ARG A 59 -2.80 -33.92 -9.53
CA ARG A 59 -3.14 -35.01 -10.47
C ARG A 59 -2.95 -36.43 -9.90
N SER A 60 -3.18 -36.62 -8.59
CA SER A 60 -3.10 -37.93 -7.92
C SER A 60 -4.43 -38.69 -7.93
#